data_AF-A0A4R5L4W9-F1
#
_entry.id   AF-A0A4R5L4W9-F1
#
_cell.length_a   1.000
_cell.length_b   1.000
_cell.length_c   1.000
_cell.angle_alpha   90.00
_cell.angle_beta   90.00
_cell.angle_gamma   90.00
#
_symmetry.space_group_name_H-M   'P 1'
#
loop_
_entity.id
_entity.type
_entity.pdbx_description
1 polymer ?
#
loop_
_entity_poly.entity_id
_entity_poly.type
_entity_poly.pdbx_seq_one_letter_code
_entity_poly.pdbx_strand_id
1 'polypeptide(L)'
;MSKAKLTRNTAAEEAAIQRGIESDPDNPEWTAADFATARPFAEVMQKRMGRPPKENPKEQVTMRYDAEVLEAFRATGAGWQTRMNDALKTYLKEHPLKAA
;
A
#
# COMPACT_ATOMS: atom_id res chain seq x y z
N MET A 1 26.88 13.74 -13.34
CA MET A 1 25.40 13.71 -13.20
C MET A 1 24.86 14.97 -13.88
N SER A 2 24.34 14.88 -15.11
CA SER A 2 23.70 16.04 -15.77
C SER A 2 22.33 16.28 -15.15
N LYS A 3 21.99 17.52 -14.83
CA LYS A 3 20.65 17.87 -14.33
C LYS A 3 19.65 17.66 -15.47
N ALA A 4 18.55 16.96 -15.20
CA ALA A 4 17.47 16.79 -16.16
C ALA A 4 16.92 18.16 -16.60
N LYS A 5 16.66 18.31 -17.91
CA LYS A 5 16.10 19.54 -18.48
C LYS A 5 14.63 19.67 -18.04
N LEU A 6 14.31 20.73 -17.31
CA LEU A 6 12.93 21.03 -16.91
C LEU A 6 12.14 21.56 -18.11
N THR A 7 11.13 20.82 -18.55
CA THR A 7 10.17 21.28 -19.55
C THR A 7 9.13 22.15 -18.86
N ARG A 8 8.94 23.39 -19.34
CA ARG A 8 7.91 24.32 -18.86
C ARG A 8 6.78 24.38 -19.87
N ASN A 9 5.58 24.63 -19.37
CA ASN A 9 4.41 24.87 -20.22
C ASN A 9 4.61 26.10 -21.09
N THR A 10 4.03 26.08 -22.28
CA THR A 10 3.90 27.24 -23.16
C THR A 10 2.78 28.15 -22.66
N ALA A 11 2.80 29.42 -23.08
CA ALA A 11 1.74 30.37 -22.71
C ALA A 11 0.34 29.94 -23.16
N ALA A 12 0.25 29.22 -24.29
CA ALA A 12 -1.02 28.68 -24.78
C ALA A 12 -1.54 27.54 -23.90
N GLU A 13 -0.65 26.68 -23.39
CA GLU A 13 -1.01 25.61 -22.46
C GLU A 13 -1.41 26.16 -21.09
N GLU A 14 -0.69 27.15 -20.56
CA GLU A 14 -1.07 27.87 -19.33
C GLU A 14 -2.45 28.52 -19.46
N ALA A 15 -2.74 29.19 -20.58
CA ALA A 15 -4.05 29.79 -20.83
C ALA A 15 -5.18 28.75 -20.97
N ALA A 16 -4.87 27.55 -21.46
CA ALA A 16 -5.83 26.45 -21.50
C ALA A 16 -6.13 25.89 -20.10
N ILE A 17 -5.09 25.74 -19.26
CA ILE A 17 -5.22 25.31 -17.87
C ILE A 17 -6.05 26.33 -17.07
N GLN A 18 -5.75 27.62 -17.19
CA GLN A 18 -6.44 28.68 -16.48
C GLN A 18 -7.95 28.71 -16.79
N ARG A 19 -8.33 28.58 -18.07
CA ARG A 19 -9.76 28.49 -18.45
C ARG A 19 -10.45 27.28 -17.83
N GLY A 20 -9.76 26.15 -17.71
CA GLY A 20 -10.30 24.97 -17.05
C GLY A 20 -10.58 25.23 -15.58
N ILE A 21 -9.63 25.84 -14.87
CA ILE A 21 -9.77 26.24 -13.46
C ILE A 21 -10.95 27.21 -13.28
N GLU A 22 -11.03 28.27 -14.10
CA GLU A 22 -12.11 29.26 -14.02
C GLU A 22 -13.50 28.69 -14.32
N SER A 23 -13.56 27.61 -15.11
CA SER A 23 -14.83 26.97 -15.49
C SER A 23 -15.36 25.97 -14.48
N ASP A 24 -14.59 25.60 -13.46
CA ASP A 24 -14.95 24.59 -12.46
C ASP A 24 -15.56 25.25 -11.20
N PRO A 25 -16.90 25.25 -11.03
CA PRO A 25 -17.54 25.85 -9.87
C PRO A 25 -17.34 25.03 -8.58
N ASP A 26 -16.99 23.75 -8.68
CA ASP A 26 -16.85 22.85 -7.53
C ASP A 26 -15.45 22.92 -6.91
N ASN A 27 -14.47 23.43 -7.66
CA ASN A 27 -13.09 23.58 -7.20
C ASN A 27 -12.50 24.96 -7.59
N PRO A 28 -13.01 26.06 -6.99
CA PRO A 28 -12.52 27.39 -7.27
C PRO A 28 -11.08 27.60 -6.80
N GLU A 29 -10.41 28.60 -7.36
CA GLU A 29 -9.11 29.04 -6.84
C GLU A 29 -9.25 29.55 -5.40
N TRP A 30 -8.36 29.07 -4.54
CA TRP A 30 -8.34 29.48 -3.14
C TRP A 30 -7.79 30.90 -3.00
N THR A 31 -8.55 31.74 -2.30
CA THR A 31 -8.12 33.09 -1.96
C THR A 31 -7.27 33.10 -0.70
N ALA A 32 -6.58 34.22 -0.44
CA ALA A 32 -5.83 34.40 0.80
C ALA A 32 -6.72 34.30 2.06
N ALA A 33 -8.00 34.67 1.96
CA ALA A 33 -8.97 34.54 3.05
C ALA A 33 -9.34 33.08 3.33
N ASP A 34 -9.45 32.26 2.28
CA ASP A 34 -9.69 30.81 2.40
C ASP A 34 -8.51 30.14 3.11
N PHE A 35 -7.28 30.49 2.72
CA PHE A 35 -6.08 29.99 3.42
C PHE A 35 -5.98 30.46 4.88
N ALA A 36 -6.41 31.68 5.19
CA ALA A 36 -6.39 32.20 6.56
C ALA A 36 -7.37 31.46 7.50
N THR A 37 -8.42 30.85 6.94
CA THR A 37 -9.43 30.09 7.69
C THR A 37 -9.26 28.57 7.57
N ALA A 38 -8.30 28.12 6.76
CA ALA A 38 -8.02 26.71 6.54
C ALA A 38 -7.50 26.03 7.80
N ARG A 39 -7.98 24.81 8.05
CA ARG A 39 -7.53 23.99 9.17
C ARG A 39 -6.38 23.07 8.73
N PRO A 40 -5.34 22.87 9.57
CA PRO A 40 -4.29 21.90 9.28
C PRO A 40 -4.84 20.50 9.01
N PHE A 41 -4.25 19.80 8.02
CA PHE A 41 -4.68 18.46 7.62
C PHE A 41 -4.76 17.46 8.79
N ALA A 42 -3.82 17.57 9.74
CA ALA A 42 -3.77 16.73 10.94
C ALA A 42 -4.98 16.91 11.87
N GLU A 43 -5.62 18.09 11.88
CA GLU A 43 -6.78 18.37 12.74
C GLU A 43 -8.11 17.91 12.13
N VAL A 44 -8.14 17.67 10.82
CA VAL A 44 -9.33 17.23 10.08
C VAL A 44 -9.30 15.73 9.77
N MET A 45 -8.13 15.08 9.80
CA MET A 45 -8.01 13.64 9.62
C MET A 45 -8.30 12.86 10.91
N GLN A 46 -9.54 12.40 11.06
CA GLN A 46 -9.98 11.65 12.24
C GLN A 46 -9.71 10.13 12.21
N LYS A 47 -9.02 9.58 11.21
CA LYS A 47 -8.69 8.14 11.18
C LYS A 47 -7.48 7.86 10.31
N ARG A 48 -6.57 7.00 10.80
CA ARG A 48 -5.59 6.33 9.94
C ARG A 48 -6.38 5.54 8.90
N MET A 49 -6.32 5.99 7.65
CA MET A 49 -6.84 5.26 6.50
C MET A 49 -6.09 3.93 6.41
N GLY A 50 -6.79 2.81 6.54
CA GLY A 50 -6.19 1.48 6.51
C GLY A 50 -7.17 0.38 6.90
N ARG A 51 -6.90 -0.85 6.43
CA ARG A 51 -7.62 -2.04 6.88
C ARG A 51 -7.47 -2.18 8.40
N PRO A 52 -8.54 -2.47 9.16
CA PRO A 52 -8.42 -2.75 10.58
C PRO A 52 -7.34 -3.79 10.87
N PRO A 53 -6.54 -3.63 11.93
CA PRO A 53 -5.53 -4.60 12.30
C PRO A 53 -6.19 -5.96 12.57
N LYS A 54 -5.54 -7.05 12.11
CA LYS A 54 -5.97 -8.41 12.44
C LYS A 54 -5.49 -8.74 13.86
N GLU A 55 -6.30 -9.43 14.65
CA GLU A 55 -5.94 -9.87 16.00
C GLU A 55 -4.71 -10.80 15.99
N ASN A 56 -4.67 -11.74 15.05
CA ASN A 56 -3.57 -12.70 14.89
C ASN A 56 -3.04 -12.67 13.43
N PRO A 57 -2.16 -11.72 13.08
CA PRO A 57 -1.53 -11.70 11.76
C PRO A 57 -0.56 -12.87 11.60
N LYS A 58 -0.29 -13.27 10.35
CA LYS A 58 0.80 -14.22 10.08
C LYS A 58 2.13 -13.55 10.42
N GLU A 59 2.98 -14.24 11.16
CA GLU A 59 4.33 -13.76 11.46
C GLU A 59 5.28 -14.09 10.31
N GLN A 60 6.05 -13.10 9.87
CA GLN A 60 7.10 -13.31 8.88
C GLN A 60 8.40 -13.66 9.60
N VAL A 61 8.87 -14.89 9.42
CA VAL A 61 10.13 -15.38 9.99
C VAL A 61 11.08 -15.74 8.86
N THR A 62 12.36 -15.38 9.00
CA THR A 62 13.42 -15.81 8.09
C THR A 62 13.93 -17.19 8.52
N MET A 63 13.59 -18.23 7.77
CA MET A 63 14.08 -19.60 7.99
C MET A 63 14.49 -20.26 6.68
N ARG A 64 15.34 -21.29 6.77
CA ARG A 64 15.76 -22.10 5.63
C ARG A 64 14.96 -23.40 5.63
N TYR A 65 14.45 -23.79 4.45
CA TYR A 65 13.78 -25.06 4.21
C TYR A 65 14.64 -25.90 3.28
N ASP A 66 14.52 -27.23 3.36
CA ASP A 66 15.12 -28.13 2.37
C ASP A 66 14.60 -27.84 0.95
N ALA A 67 15.50 -27.96 -0.03
CA ALA A 67 15.20 -27.65 -1.43
C ALA A 67 14.08 -28.55 -1.97
N GLU A 68 14.12 -29.84 -1.66
CA GLU A 68 13.12 -30.82 -2.11
C GLU A 68 11.71 -30.48 -1.63
N VAL A 69 11.59 -30.02 -0.38
CA VAL A 69 10.30 -29.58 0.21
C VAL A 69 9.78 -28.35 -0.54
N LEU A 70 10.65 -27.35 -0.78
CA LEU A 70 10.26 -26.15 -1.50
C LEU A 70 9.86 -26.44 -2.95
N GLU A 71 10.59 -27.31 -3.65
CA GLU A 71 10.29 -27.71 -5.01
C GLU A 71 8.95 -28.44 -5.10
N ALA A 72 8.70 -29.39 -4.21
CA ALA A 72 7.44 -30.13 -4.16
C ALA A 72 6.23 -29.19 -4.00
N PHE A 73 6.30 -28.21 -3.08
CA PHE A 73 5.21 -27.24 -2.93
C PHE A 73 5.16 -26.27 -4.11
N ARG A 74 6.27 -25.72 -4.60
CA ARG A 74 6.28 -24.78 -5.74
C ARG A 74 5.68 -25.38 -7.01
N ALA A 75 5.91 -26.68 -7.25
CA ALA A 75 5.34 -27.40 -8.39
C ALA A 75 3.79 -27.40 -8.37
N THR A 76 3.16 -27.22 -7.22
CA THR A 76 1.69 -27.09 -7.11
C THR A 76 1.15 -25.75 -7.62
N GLY A 77 2.02 -24.81 -8.01
CA GLY A 77 1.64 -23.53 -8.62
C GLY A 77 1.18 -22.46 -7.63
N ALA A 78 0.31 -21.56 -8.08
CA ALA A 78 -0.17 -20.44 -7.28
C ALA A 78 -0.78 -20.91 -5.95
N GLY A 79 -0.45 -20.22 -4.85
CA GLY A 79 -0.91 -20.57 -3.50
C GLY A 79 -0.08 -21.66 -2.80
N TRP A 80 1.07 -22.06 -3.34
CA TRP A 80 1.92 -23.10 -2.72
C TRP A 80 2.34 -22.78 -1.28
N GLN A 81 2.58 -21.50 -0.94
CA GLN A 81 2.90 -21.09 0.43
C GLN A 81 1.74 -21.33 1.40
N THR A 82 0.50 -21.10 0.95
CA THR A 82 -0.70 -21.38 1.74
C THR A 82 -0.85 -22.88 1.97
N ARG A 83 -0.66 -23.70 0.92
CA ARG A 83 -0.67 -25.17 1.04
C ARG A 83 0.40 -25.69 1.98
N MET A 84 1.62 -25.16 1.90
CA MET A 84 2.71 -25.51 2.82
C MET A 84 2.35 -25.16 4.27
N ASN A 85 1.82 -23.96 4.51
CA ASN A 85 1.36 -23.56 5.83
C ASN A 85 0.23 -24.44 6.38
N ASP A 86 -0.71 -24.85 5.53
CA ASP A 86 -1.81 -25.72 5.96
C ASP A 86 -1.33 -27.16 6.20
N ALA A 87 -0.34 -27.65 5.44
CA ALA A 87 0.34 -28.91 5.73
C ALA A 87 1.02 -28.89 7.11
N LEU A 88 1.72 -27.79 7.46
CA LEU A 88 2.31 -27.62 8.80
C LEU A 88 1.24 -27.61 9.90
N LYS A 89 0.08 -26.96 9.68
CA LYS A 89 -1.03 -27.02 10.64
C LYS A 89 -1.56 -28.44 10.81
N THR A 90 -1.71 -29.19 9.73
CA THR A 90 -2.15 -30.59 9.78
C THR A 90 -1.14 -31.43 10.56
N TYR A 91 0.15 -31.28 10.27
CA TYR A 91 1.22 -31.96 11.00
C TYR A 91 1.13 -31.69 12.51
N LEU A 92 0.94 -30.43 12.93
CA LEU A 92 0.80 -30.08 14.36
C LEU A 92 -0.45 -30.66 15.03
N LYS A 93 -1.55 -30.86 14.28
CA LYS A 93 -2.76 -31.51 14.80
C LYS A 93 -2.56 -33.00 15.00
N GLU A 94 -1.88 -33.65 14.06
CA GLU A 94 -1.63 -35.10 14.08
C GLU A 94 -0.47 -35.46 15.02
N HIS A 95 0.51 -34.57 15.15
CA HIS A 95 1.74 -34.74 15.91
C HIS A 95 1.88 -33.57 16.90
N PRO A 96 1.10 -33.56 17.99
CA PRO A 96 1.20 -32.52 19.00
C PRO A 96 2.61 -32.49 19.56
N LEU A 97 3.28 -31.35 19.41
CA LEU A 97 4.62 -31.14 19.95
C LEU A 97 4.53 -31.20 21.47
N LYS A 98 5.38 -32.01 22.10
CA LYS A 98 5.51 -31.99 23.56
C LYS A 98 6.17 -30.67 23.95
N ALA A 99 5.57 -29.97 24.91
CA ALA A 99 6.26 -28.87 25.57
C ALA A 99 7.51 -29.45 26.25
N ALA A 100 8.63 -28.73 26.11
CA ALA A 100 9.87 -29.04 26.82
C ALA A 100 9.71 -28.76 28.32
#